data_AF-A0A520XKE9-F1
#
_entry.id   AF-A0A520XKE9-F1
#
_cell.length_a   1.000
_cell.length_b   1.000
_cell.length_c   1.000
_cell.angle_alpha   90.00
_cell.angle_beta   90.00
_cell.angle_gamma   90.00
#
_symmetry.space_group_name_H-M   'P 1'
#
loop_
_entity.id
_entity.type
_entity.pdbx_description
1 polymer ?
#
loop_
_entity_poly.entity_id
_entity_poly.type
_entity_poly.pdbx_seq_one_letter_code
_entity_poly.pdbx_strand_id
1 'polypeptide(L)'
;NCIIIDYNKEFNYQGSFLISNNICTNNGGRGIHVFHSSNVLAINNTLYKNLTHPEIQDGELTALESNNIVFRNNLVWSIDGKRDIHQWRSTGVVAENNYIVGDKRDGVGGNNPLIANPQLRNPNVNPSANDFRPNAGSPLIGAGSPKDAPSRDMRGVARSNTPTIGALES
;
A
#
# COMPACT_ATOMS: atom_id res chain seq x y z
N ASN A 1 -2.09 -13.19 -4.06
CA ASN A 1 -1.67 -11.98 -3.33
C ASN A 1 -0.21 -11.71 -3.68
N CYS A 2 0.31 -10.49 -3.53
CA CYS A 2 1.73 -10.22 -3.71
C CYS A 2 2.53 -10.57 -2.45
N ILE A 3 2.17 -9.98 -1.30
CA ILE A 3 2.81 -10.22 0.00
C ILE A 3 1.77 -10.66 1.01
N ILE A 4 2.08 -11.68 1.80
CA ILE A 4 1.21 -12.24 2.83
C ILE A 4 1.98 -12.33 4.15
N ILE A 5 1.39 -11.81 5.22
CA ILE A 5 1.78 -12.10 6.61
C ILE A 5 0.61 -12.82 7.25
N ASP A 6 0.85 -14.04 7.74
CA ASP A 6 -0.23 -14.93 8.18
C ASP A 6 0.07 -15.61 9.53
N TYR A 7 -0.98 -15.80 10.32
CA TYR A 7 -1.02 -16.58 11.58
C TYR A 7 -0.01 -16.21 12.68
N ASN A 8 0.76 -15.12 12.59
CA ASN A 8 1.80 -14.83 13.59
C ASN A 8 1.22 -14.66 15.01
N LYS A 9 -0.03 -14.22 15.11
CA LYS A 9 -0.73 -13.98 16.37
C LYS A 9 -1.11 -15.29 17.06
N GLU A 10 -1.52 -16.30 16.28
CA GLU A 10 -1.96 -17.61 16.82
C GLU A 10 -0.79 -18.37 17.45
N PHE A 11 0.44 -18.08 17.02
CA PHE A 11 1.67 -18.63 17.59
C PHE A 11 2.34 -17.70 18.61
N ASN A 12 1.65 -16.63 19.01
CA ASN A 12 2.13 -15.65 19.98
C ASN A 12 3.50 -15.03 19.60
N TYR A 13 3.78 -14.87 18.31
CA TYR A 13 5.00 -14.22 17.84
C TYR A 13 4.96 -12.71 18.13
N GLN A 14 5.92 -12.22 18.91
CA GLN A 14 5.95 -10.83 19.38
C GLN A 14 6.75 -9.88 18.48
N GLY A 15 7.45 -10.41 17.47
CA GLY A 15 8.24 -9.58 16.56
C GLY A 15 7.38 -8.69 15.68
N SER A 16 8.03 -7.72 15.03
CA SER A 16 7.39 -6.79 14.09
C SER A 16 7.82 -7.11 12.66
N PHE A 17 6.92 -6.85 11.71
CA PHE A 17 7.15 -7.03 10.28
C PHE A 17 7.16 -5.68 9.58
N LEU A 18 8.18 -5.45 8.75
CA LEU A 18 8.26 -4.30 7.87
C LEU A 18 8.06 -4.76 6.43
N ILE A 19 7.07 -4.17 5.75
CA ILE A 19 6.83 -4.33 4.32
C ILE A 19 7.03 -2.96 3.68
N SER A 20 8.17 -2.73 3.05
CA SER A 20 8.49 -1.40 2.51
C SER A 20 9.11 -1.40 1.13
N ASN A 21 8.85 -0.34 0.36
CA ASN A 21 9.43 -0.12 -0.96
C ASN A 21 9.15 -1.24 -1.98
N ASN A 22 8.02 -1.95 -1.85
CA ASN A 22 7.62 -2.98 -2.80
C ASN A 22 6.72 -2.41 -3.90
N ILE A 23 6.82 -2.98 -5.09
CA ILE A 23 5.87 -2.76 -6.19
C ILE A 23 5.14 -4.07 -6.44
N CYS A 24 3.82 -4.05 -6.27
CA CYS A 24 2.97 -5.22 -6.41
C CYS A 24 1.89 -4.95 -7.46
N THR A 25 1.92 -5.70 -8.56
CA THR A 25 1.04 -5.44 -9.71
C THR A 25 0.38 -6.70 -10.23
N ASN A 26 -0.87 -6.58 -10.72
CA ASN A 26 -1.54 -7.61 -11.50
C ASN A 26 -1.69 -8.98 -10.83
N ASN A 27 -1.72 -9.01 -9.50
CA ASN A 27 -1.93 -10.25 -8.76
C ASN A 27 -3.41 -10.65 -8.80
N GLY A 28 -3.68 -11.96 -8.87
CA GLY A 28 -5.05 -12.51 -8.75
C GLY A 28 -5.75 -12.09 -7.46
N GLY A 29 -4.99 -12.04 -6.37
CA GLY A 29 -5.47 -11.57 -5.07
C GLY A 29 -5.00 -10.17 -4.73
N ARG A 30 -4.94 -9.86 -3.44
CA ARG A 30 -4.61 -8.56 -2.86
C ARG A 30 -3.16 -8.17 -3.14
N GLY A 31 -2.84 -6.88 -3.04
CA GLY A 31 -1.46 -6.40 -3.00
C GLY A 31 -0.78 -6.93 -1.74
N ILE A 32 -1.07 -6.32 -0.59
CA ILE A 32 -0.57 -6.78 0.71
C ILE A 32 -1.73 -7.30 1.55
N HIS A 33 -1.59 -8.53 2.03
CA HIS A 33 -2.59 -9.21 2.85
C HIS A 33 -2.01 -9.53 4.23
N VAL A 34 -2.59 -8.94 5.27
CA VAL A 34 -2.29 -9.28 6.66
C VAL A 34 -3.49 -10.03 7.25
N PHE A 35 -3.27 -11.28 7.65
CA PHE A 35 -4.30 -12.18 8.18
C PHE A 35 -3.83 -12.83 9.49
N HIS A 36 -4.70 -12.95 10.49
CA HIS A 36 -4.37 -13.49 11.82
C HIS A 36 -3.00 -13.05 12.36
N SER A 37 -2.67 -11.77 12.21
CA SER A 37 -1.32 -11.28 12.45
C SER A 37 -1.31 -9.98 13.24
N SER A 38 -0.20 -9.74 13.93
CA SER A 38 0.05 -8.53 14.69
C SER A 38 1.35 -7.84 14.28
N ASN A 39 1.47 -6.55 14.61
CA ASN A 39 2.70 -5.77 14.52
C ASN A 39 3.28 -5.67 13.10
N VAL A 40 2.44 -5.26 12.14
CA VAL A 40 2.87 -5.08 10.74
C VAL A 40 2.85 -3.60 10.37
N LEU A 41 3.98 -3.11 9.87
CA LEU A 41 4.08 -1.82 9.19
C LEU A 41 4.25 -2.06 7.69
N ALA A 42 3.24 -1.72 6.90
CA ALA A 42 3.36 -1.63 5.45
C ALA A 42 3.48 -0.15 5.04
N ILE A 43 4.68 0.24 4.59
CA ILE A 43 5.01 1.64 4.32
C ILE A 43 5.68 1.85 2.97
N ASN A 44 5.29 2.91 2.25
CA ASN A 44 5.95 3.28 0.99
C ASN A 44 5.96 2.14 -0.06
N ASN A 45 4.85 1.42 -0.20
CA ASN A 45 4.67 0.44 -1.29
C ASN A 45 3.81 1.03 -2.42
N THR A 46 3.98 0.52 -3.63
CA THR A 46 3.11 0.82 -4.78
C THR A 46 2.31 -0.43 -5.13
N LEU A 47 1.00 -0.37 -4.95
CA LEU A 47 0.07 -1.46 -5.25
C LEU A 47 -0.77 -1.02 -6.45
N TYR A 48 -0.69 -1.75 -7.55
CA TYR A 48 -1.28 -1.34 -8.81
C TYR A 48 -2.04 -2.48 -9.49
N LYS A 49 -3.36 -2.32 -9.56
CA LYS A 49 -4.29 -3.18 -10.29
C LYS A 49 -4.10 -4.66 -9.95
N ASN A 50 -4.02 -4.98 -8.67
CA ASN A 50 -4.19 -6.36 -8.19
C ASN A 50 -5.69 -6.68 -8.11
N LEU A 51 -6.07 -7.79 -7.46
CA LEU A 51 -7.46 -8.25 -7.33
C LEU A 51 -8.08 -8.69 -8.67
N THR A 52 -7.28 -9.24 -9.58
CA THR A 52 -7.76 -9.65 -10.91
C THR A 52 -8.68 -10.88 -10.88
N HIS A 53 -8.65 -11.67 -9.80
CA HIS A 53 -9.58 -12.79 -9.64
C HIS A 53 -10.99 -12.28 -9.30
N PRO A 54 -12.05 -12.70 -10.02
CA PRO A 54 -13.39 -12.14 -9.87
C PRO A 54 -13.98 -12.37 -8.48
N GLU A 55 -13.62 -13.46 -7.80
CA GLU A 55 -14.15 -13.81 -6.48
C GLU A 55 -13.52 -13.04 -5.31
N ILE A 56 -12.41 -12.34 -5.51
CA ILE A 56 -11.71 -11.60 -4.43
C ILE A 56 -12.16 -10.14 -4.45
N GLN A 57 -12.90 -9.71 -3.42
CA GLN A 57 -13.60 -8.41 -3.37
C GLN A 57 -13.21 -7.55 -2.15
N ASP A 58 -12.12 -7.90 -1.48
CA ASP A 58 -11.59 -7.16 -0.34
C ASP A 58 -10.88 -5.91 -0.84
N GLY A 59 -9.56 -5.77 -0.66
CA GLY A 59 -8.83 -4.64 -1.23
C GLY A 59 -7.33 -4.85 -1.47
N GLU A 60 -6.69 -3.83 -2.03
CA GLU A 60 -5.26 -3.82 -2.33
C GLU A 60 -4.41 -3.98 -1.06
N LEU A 61 -4.78 -3.26 0.00
CA LEU A 61 -4.28 -3.42 1.35
C LEU A 61 -5.34 -4.05 2.24
N THR A 62 -5.01 -5.12 2.96
CA THR A 62 -5.95 -5.66 3.93
C THR A 62 -5.34 -6.04 5.27
N ALA A 63 -6.15 -5.83 6.31
CA ALA A 63 -5.91 -6.31 7.66
C ALA A 63 -7.18 -7.04 8.13
N LEU A 64 -7.12 -8.38 8.17
CA LEU A 64 -8.26 -9.22 8.56
C LEU A 64 -7.90 -10.00 9.83
N GLU A 65 -8.77 -9.96 10.84
CA GLU A 65 -8.58 -10.60 12.15
C GLU A 65 -7.21 -10.34 12.79
N SER A 66 -6.70 -9.12 12.58
CA SER A 66 -5.32 -8.71 12.86
C SER A 66 -5.27 -7.52 13.83
N ASN A 67 -4.13 -7.29 14.49
CA ASN A 67 -4.00 -6.21 15.47
C ASN A 67 -2.74 -5.37 15.26
N ASN A 68 -2.77 -4.08 15.62
CA ASN A 68 -1.61 -3.19 15.54
C ASN A 68 -0.96 -3.18 14.14
N ILE A 69 -1.77 -2.77 13.15
CA ILE A 69 -1.38 -2.73 11.74
C ILE A 69 -1.29 -1.29 11.28
N VAL A 70 -0.19 -0.93 10.63
CA VAL A 70 0.01 0.42 10.11
C VAL A 70 0.22 0.36 8.61
N PHE A 71 -0.65 1.03 7.87
CA PHE A 71 -0.52 1.29 6.44
C PHE A 71 -0.19 2.75 6.24
N ARG A 72 1.03 3.07 5.80
CA ARG A 72 1.48 4.46 5.65
C ARG A 72 2.15 4.75 4.31
N ASN A 73 1.96 5.94 3.75
CA ASN A 73 2.67 6.38 2.54
C ASN A 73 2.59 5.41 1.36
N ASN A 74 1.58 4.53 1.29
CA ASN A 74 1.44 3.62 0.16
C ASN A 74 0.69 4.31 -0.98
N LEU A 75 1.12 4.06 -2.22
CA LEU A 75 0.29 4.31 -3.39
C LEU A 75 -0.59 3.08 -3.58
N VAL A 76 -1.89 3.26 -3.48
CA VAL A 76 -2.90 2.21 -3.61
C VAL A 76 -3.74 2.53 -4.83
N TRP A 77 -3.58 1.75 -5.89
CA TRP A 77 -4.32 1.93 -7.14
C TRP A 77 -5.06 0.65 -7.47
N SER A 78 -6.32 0.55 -7.06
CA SER A 78 -7.15 -0.63 -7.26
C SER A 78 -7.73 -0.72 -8.68
N ILE A 79 -8.26 -1.90 -9.03
CA ILE A 79 -9.14 -2.06 -10.19
C ILE A 79 -10.53 -1.51 -9.81
N ASP A 80 -11.18 -0.79 -10.73
CA ASP A 80 -12.52 -0.24 -10.56
C ASP A 80 -13.51 -1.26 -9.96
N GLY A 81 -14.29 -0.83 -8.97
CA GLY A 81 -15.26 -1.65 -8.25
C GLY A 81 -14.69 -2.55 -7.15
N LYS A 82 -13.36 -2.66 -7.02
CA LYS A 82 -12.68 -3.36 -5.92
C LYS A 82 -12.31 -2.37 -4.81
N ARG A 83 -12.21 -2.82 -3.56
CA ARG A 83 -11.85 -1.89 -2.47
C ARG A 83 -10.37 -1.55 -2.52
N ASP A 84 -10.02 -0.37 -2.03
CA ASP A 84 -8.62 0.05 -1.89
C ASP A 84 -7.98 -0.54 -0.63
N ILE A 85 -8.59 -0.27 0.52
CA ILE A 85 -8.15 -0.74 1.82
C ILE A 85 -9.35 -1.41 2.48
N HIS A 86 -9.17 -2.64 2.95
CA HIS A 86 -10.20 -3.38 3.66
C HIS A 86 -9.69 -3.81 5.04
N GLN A 87 -10.45 -3.47 6.08
CA GLN A 87 -10.26 -4.10 7.39
C GLN A 87 -11.46 -4.97 7.73
N TRP A 88 -11.22 -6.02 8.49
CA TRP A 88 -12.28 -6.80 9.09
C TRP A 88 -11.83 -7.39 10.42
N ARG A 89 -12.68 -7.27 11.45
CA ARG A 89 -12.44 -7.80 12.82
C ARG A 89 -11.02 -7.54 13.35
N SER A 90 -10.47 -6.38 13.02
CA SER A 90 -9.12 -5.98 13.36
C SER A 90 -9.14 -4.82 14.34
N THR A 91 -8.11 -4.71 15.19
CA THR A 91 -8.00 -3.61 16.17
C THR A 91 -6.68 -2.86 16.02
N GLY A 92 -6.69 -1.55 16.28
CA GLY A 92 -5.48 -0.73 16.13
C GLY A 92 -4.95 -0.67 14.69
N VAL A 93 -5.84 -0.71 13.69
CA VAL A 93 -5.47 -0.50 12.29
C VAL A 93 -5.40 1.00 12.01
N VAL A 94 -4.24 1.46 11.58
CA VAL A 94 -3.97 2.86 11.22
C VAL A 94 -3.67 2.93 9.74
N ALA A 95 -4.38 3.79 9.01
CA ALA A 95 -4.09 4.09 7.61
C ALA A 95 -3.88 5.60 7.45
N GLU A 96 -2.65 6.02 7.17
CA GLU A 96 -2.24 7.43 7.16
C GLU A 96 -1.43 7.76 5.90
N ASN A 97 -1.66 8.92 5.29
CA ASN A 97 -0.88 9.40 4.13
C ASN A 97 -0.80 8.39 2.97
N ASN A 98 -1.78 7.50 2.82
CA ASN A 98 -1.85 6.63 1.64
C ASN A 98 -2.52 7.41 0.51
N TYR A 99 -1.97 7.32 -0.69
CA TYR A 99 -2.55 7.91 -1.88
C TYR A 99 -3.42 6.87 -2.57
N ILE A 100 -4.72 7.13 -2.63
CA ILE A 100 -5.72 6.16 -3.10
C ILE A 100 -6.25 6.59 -4.47
N VAL A 101 -6.09 5.71 -5.46
CA VAL A 101 -6.64 5.82 -6.81
C VAL A 101 -7.62 4.65 -7.00
N GLY A 102 -8.90 4.92 -6.76
CA GLY A 102 -9.95 3.92 -6.79
C GLY A 102 -11.29 4.54 -6.41
N ASP A 103 -12.36 3.76 -6.51
CA ASP A 103 -13.75 4.23 -6.34
C ASP A 103 -14.45 3.65 -5.10
N LYS A 104 -13.87 2.64 -4.44
CA LYS A 104 -14.53 1.91 -3.34
C LYS A 104 -13.69 1.90 -2.06
N ARG A 105 -14.18 2.63 -1.06
CA ARG A 105 -13.52 2.77 0.25
C ARG A 105 -14.33 2.14 1.35
N ASP A 106 -13.64 1.51 2.29
CA ASP A 106 -14.23 0.85 3.46
C ASP A 106 -14.08 1.68 4.75
N GLY A 107 -13.85 2.99 4.62
CA GLY A 107 -13.79 3.94 5.76
C GLY A 107 -12.50 3.90 6.60
N VAL A 108 -11.57 2.98 6.29
CA VAL A 108 -10.26 2.88 6.96
C VAL A 108 -9.33 3.96 6.42
N GLY A 109 -8.87 4.87 7.29
CA GLY A 109 -7.84 5.87 6.97
C GLY A 109 -8.31 7.33 6.87
N GLY A 110 -9.49 7.65 7.40
CA GLY A 110 -9.99 9.03 7.46
C GLY A 110 -10.20 9.69 6.09
N ASN A 111 -10.37 11.01 6.07
CA ASN A 111 -10.61 11.83 4.89
C ASN A 111 -9.38 11.93 3.94
N ASN A 112 -8.73 10.82 3.59
CA ASN A 112 -7.80 10.82 2.46
C ASN A 112 -8.62 11.29 1.25
N PRO A 113 -8.36 12.44 0.60
CA PRO A 113 -9.21 12.86 -0.51
C PRO A 113 -9.20 11.79 -1.61
N LEU A 114 -10.28 11.63 -2.36
CA LEU A 114 -10.19 10.95 -3.66
C LEU A 114 -9.30 11.85 -4.51
N ILE A 115 -8.02 11.48 -4.66
CA ILE A 115 -7.06 12.32 -5.36
C ILE A 115 -6.95 11.85 -6.81
N ALA A 116 -6.82 12.83 -7.70
CA ALA A 116 -6.66 12.69 -9.14
C ALA A 116 -5.48 11.78 -9.54
N ASN A 117 -5.30 11.62 -10.86
CA ASN A 117 -4.20 10.88 -11.48
C ASN A 117 -2.84 11.13 -10.77
N PRO A 118 -2.12 10.08 -10.30
CA PRO A 118 -0.85 10.21 -9.60
C PRO A 118 0.30 10.71 -10.48
N GLN A 119 0.08 10.89 -11.78
CA GLN A 119 1.07 11.39 -12.75
C GLN A 119 2.36 10.55 -12.77
N LEU A 120 2.22 9.23 -12.79
CA LEU A 120 3.34 8.30 -12.98
C LEU A 120 3.82 8.28 -14.43
N ARG A 121 5.10 7.96 -14.65
CA ARG A 121 5.73 7.94 -15.99
C ARG A 121 5.09 6.94 -16.94
N ASN A 122 4.97 5.68 -16.53
CA ASN A 122 4.35 4.63 -17.32
C ASN A 122 3.79 3.50 -16.42
N PRO A 123 2.71 3.75 -15.64
CA PRO A 123 2.15 2.73 -14.78
C PRO A 123 1.51 1.61 -15.61
N ASN A 124 2.12 0.42 -15.61
CA ASN A 124 1.68 -0.72 -16.41
C ASN A 124 1.88 -2.04 -15.63
N VAL A 125 1.03 -3.02 -15.92
CA VAL A 125 1.16 -4.40 -15.43
C VAL A 125 2.27 -5.20 -16.12
N ASN A 126 2.72 -4.77 -17.31
CA ASN A 126 3.86 -5.40 -17.99
C ASN A 126 5.18 -5.02 -17.28
N PRO A 127 5.89 -5.97 -16.63
CA PRO A 127 7.11 -5.68 -15.89
C PRO A 127 8.24 -5.10 -16.74
N SER A 128 8.32 -5.44 -18.03
CA SER A 128 9.39 -4.95 -18.91
C SER A 128 9.18 -3.51 -19.40
N ALA A 129 7.98 -2.96 -19.20
CA ALA A 129 7.60 -1.64 -19.70
C ALA A 129 7.21 -0.66 -18.58
N ASN A 130 6.98 -1.15 -17.36
CA ASN A 130 6.43 -0.32 -16.30
C ASN A 130 7.46 0.70 -15.77
N ASP A 131 6.95 1.86 -15.39
CA ASP A 131 7.71 2.90 -14.72
C ASP A 131 6.79 3.60 -13.72
N PHE A 132 6.91 3.18 -12.46
CA PHE A 132 6.12 3.72 -11.35
C PHE A 132 6.77 4.94 -10.69
N ARG A 133 7.81 5.53 -11.30
CA ARG A 133 8.35 6.81 -10.82
C ARG A 133 7.35 7.93 -11.15
N PRO A 134 7.15 8.89 -10.24
CA PRO A 134 6.35 10.07 -10.54
C PRO A 134 7.04 10.95 -11.61
N ASN A 135 6.22 11.62 -12.41
CA ASN A 135 6.65 12.75 -13.22
C ASN A 135 6.88 13.99 -12.34
N ALA A 136 7.64 14.95 -12.87
CA ALA A 136 7.76 16.26 -12.23
C ALA A 136 6.35 16.89 -12.05
N GLY A 137 6.08 17.42 -10.86
CA GLY A 137 4.76 17.98 -10.51
C GLY A 137 3.73 16.97 -10.00
N SER A 138 4.09 15.67 -9.94
CA SER A 138 3.20 14.65 -9.37
C SER A 138 2.77 14.99 -7.94
N PRO A 139 1.49 14.78 -7.61
CA PRO A 139 0.96 15.00 -6.26
C PRO A 139 1.50 14.00 -5.22
N LEU A 140 2.25 12.98 -5.65
CA LEU A 140 2.91 12.03 -4.74
C LEU A 140 4.17 12.62 -4.11
N ILE A 141 4.83 13.56 -4.80
CA ILE A 141 6.11 14.13 -4.39
C ILE A 141 5.88 15.04 -3.19
N GLY A 142 6.57 14.78 -2.08
CA GLY A 142 6.46 15.60 -0.87
C GLY A 142 5.18 15.38 -0.06
N ALA A 143 4.34 14.42 -0.42
CA ALA A 143 3.03 14.19 0.24
C ALA A 143 3.07 13.14 1.36
N GLY A 144 4.15 12.38 1.48
CA GLY A 144 4.33 11.36 2.50
C GLY A 144 4.73 11.93 3.85
N SER A 145 4.41 11.19 4.91
CA SER A 145 4.89 11.45 6.26
C SER A 145 6.31 10.90 6.46
N PRO A 146 7.24 11.64 7.11
CA PRO A 146 8.55 11.09 7.45
C PRO A 146 8.50 9.97 8.49
N LYS A 147 7.39 9.83 9.22
CA LYS A 147 7.26 8.87 10.31
C LYS A 147 7.44 7.44 9.80
N ASP A 148 8.45 6.76 10.33
CA ASP A 148 8.85 5.38 10.00
C ASP A 148 9.27 5.15 8.53
N ALA A 149 9.36 6.22 7.73
CA ALA A 149 9.70 6.12 6.32
C ALA A 149 11.14 5.62 6.13
N PRO A 150 11.40 4.66 5.22
CA PRO A 150 12.75 4.25 4.89
C PRO A 150 13.59 5.44 4.40
N SER A 151 14.88 5.49 4.73
CA SER A 151 15.76 6.58 4.30
C SER A 151 16.06 6.59 2.79
N ARG A 152 15.78 5.47 2.10
CA ARG A 152 15.96 5.29 0.66
C ARG A 152 14.76 4.60 0.03
N ASP A 153 14.54 4.84 -1.26
CA ASP A 153 13.51 4.18 -2.08
C ASP A 153 13.96 2.79 -2.57
N MET A 154 13.13 2.12 -3.37
CA MET A 154 13.43 0.79 -3.93
C MET A 154 14.70 0.75 -4.80
N ARG A 155 15.14 1.88 -5.37
CA ARG A 155 16.36 2.00 -6.21
C ARG A 155 17.56 2.50 -5.42
N GLY A 156 17.41 2.74 -4.11
CA GLY A 156 18.47 3.31 -3.27
C GLY A 156 18.57 4.84 -3.34
N VAL A 157 17.62 5.54 -3.96
CA VAL A 157 17.57 7.01 -3.98
C VAL A 157 17.18 7.50 -2.59
N ALA A 158 17.88 8.51 -2.06
CA ALA A 158 17.57 9.06 -0.75
C ALA A 158 16.20 9.74 -0.74
N ARG A 159 15.41 9.51 0.31
CA ARG A 159 14.13 10.19 0.51
C ARG A 159 14.34 11.51 1.24
N SER A 160 13.50 12.50 0.92
CA SER A 160 13.47 13.77 1.65
C SER A 160 12.70 13.65 2.97
N ASN A 161 12.72 14.68 3.82
CA ASN A 161 11.93 14.75 5.04
C ASN A 161 10.41 14.73 4.79
N THR A 162 9.96 15.01 3.57
CA THR A 162 8.60 14.75 3.12
C THR A 162 8.71 13.73 1.98
N PRO A 163 8.75 12.42 2.28
CA PRO A 163 9.03 11.41 1.28
C PRO A 163 7.94 11.36 0.20
N THR A 164 8.31 10.92 -1.00
CA THR A 164 7.32 10.62 -2.04
C THR A 164 6.48 9.43 -1.62
N ILE A 165 5.14 9.52 -1.77
CA ILE A 165 4.24 8.38 -1.53
C ILE A 165 4.51 7.27 -2.57
N GLY A 166 4.53 6.02 -2.11
CA GLY A 166 4.85 4.86 -2.93
C GLY A 166 6.33 4.44 -2.86
N ALA A 167 6.68 3.45 -3.68
CA ALA A 167 7.96 2.74 -3.61
C ALA A 167 9.16 3.48 -4.20
N LEU A 168 8.93 4.52 -5.01
CA LEU A 168 9.96 5.19 -5.81
C LEU A 168 9.90 6.69 -5.61
N GLU A 169 11.07 7.31 -5.43
CA GLU A 169 11.26 8.74 -5.62
C GLU A 169 11.33 9.06 -7.13
N SER A 170 11.09 10.32 -7.50
CA SER A 170 11.14 10.81 -8.90
C SER A 170 12.49 10.56 -9.57
#